data_AF-A0A959NQ06-F1
#
_entry.id   AF-A0A959NQ06-F1
#
_cell.length_a   1.000
_cell.length_b   1.000
_cell.length_c   1.000
_cell.angle_alpha   90.00
_cell.angle_beta   90.00
_cell.angle_gamma   90.00
#
_symmetry.space_group_name_H-M   'P 1'
#
loop_
_entity.id
_entity.type
_entity.pdbx_description
1 polymer ?
#
loop_
_entity_poly.entity_id
_entity_poly.type
_entity_poly.pdbx_seq_one_letter_code
_entity_poly.pdbx_strand_id
1 'polypeptide(L)'
;MSQKIIESISFTNINFLIKPLAQNEYEKCKFTSCIFSEADLTDLIFIDCEFKSCDFSMAKIINTSFRGSKFINCKMLGLNFNNCDAFLLALNFEDCKLNLSSFYKLKLKKTEFIN
;
A
#
# COMPACT_ATOMS: atom_id res chain seq x y z
N MET A 1 9.88 20.70 -8.59
CA MET A 1 8.72 20.25 -9.40
C MET A 1 7.64 19.82 -8.42
N SER A 2 6.42 20.36 -8.53
CA SER A 2 5.33 20.06 -7.60
C SER A 2 4.88 18.61 -7.79
N GLN A 3 4.95 17.79 -6.74
CA GLN A 3 4.27 16.49 -6.73
C GLN A 3 2.78 16.72 -6.99
N LYS A 4 2.20 15.92 -7.90
CA LYS A 4 0.77 16.01 -8.22
C LYS A 4 0.00 15.15 -7.22
N ILE A 5 -0.99 15.73 -6.57
CA ILE A 5 -1.91 15.00 -5.69
C ILE A 5 -3.06 14.46 -6.54
N ILE A 6 -3.36 13.17 -6.36
CA ILE A 6 -4.51 12.47 -6.92
C ILE A 6 -5.43 12.17 -5.75
N GLU A 7 -6.54 12.90 -5.64
CA GLU A 7 -7.45 12.81 -4.50
C GLU A 7 -8.79 12.14 -4.88
N SER A 8 -9.32 11.30 -3.98
CA SER A 8 -10.68 10.75 -4.04
C SER A 8 -11.03 9.95 -5.31
N ILE A 9 -10.04 9.35 -5.98
CA ILE A 9 -10.25 8.50 -7.17
C ILE A 9 -10.43 7.04 -6.75
N SER A 10 -11.36 6.35 -7.43
CA SER A 10 -11.54 4.90 -7.31
C SER A 10 -10.95 4.17 -8.51
N PHE A 11 -10.12 3.17 -8.23
CA PHE A 11 -9.51 2.26 -9.19
C PHE A 11 -10.07 0.86 -8.95
N THR A 12 -10.49 0.16 -10.01
CA THR A 12 -11.13 -1.15 -9.87
C THR A 12 -10.68 -2.09 -10.97
N ASN A 13 -10.30 -3.32 -10.60
CA ASN A 13 -9.88 -4.37 -11.54
C ASN A 13 -8.73 -3.96 -12.48
N ILE A 14 -7.77 -3.18 -11.96
CA ILE A 14 -6.59 -2.73 -12.72
C ILE A 14 -5.37 -3.56 -12.32
N ASN A 15 -4.61 -3.97 -13.33
CA ASN A 15 -3.29 -4.56 -13.14
C ASN A 15 -2.20 -3.48 -13.22
N PHE A 16 -1.66 -3.10 -12.06
CA PHE A 16 -0.63 -2.08 -11.93
C PHE A 16 0.80 -2.57 -12.20
N LEU A 17 1.00 -3.88 -12.39
CA LEU A 17 2.25 -4.39 -12.99
C LEU A 17 2.33 -3.98 -14.48
N ILE A 18 1.21 -4.05 -15.19
CA ILE A 18 1.12 -3.71 -16.63
C ILE A 18 0.91 -2.20 -16.83
N LYS A 19 0.13 -1.57 -15.95
CA LYS A 19 -0.18 -0.13 -16.00
C LYS A 19 0.26 0.54 -14.70
N PRO A 20 1.55 0.87 -14.53
CA PRO A 20 2.07 1.42 -13.28
C PRO A 20 1.34 2.70 -12.85
N LEU A 21 1.26 2.90 -11.53
CA LEU A 21 0.87 4.19 -10.97
C LEU A 21 1.91 5.25 -11.34
N ALA A 22 1.46 6.48 -11.53
CA ALA A 22 2.37 7.60 -11.69
C ALA A 22 3.01 7.93 -10.33
N GLN A 23 4.27 8.35 -10.34
CA GLN A 23 5.03 8.69 -9.12
C GLN A 23 4.47 9.96 -8.47
N ASN A 24 3.41 9.80 -7.67
CA ASN A 24 2.55 10.86 -7.17
C ASN A 24 2.05 10.53 -5.75
N GLU A 25 1.37 11.52 -5.16
CA GLU A 25 0.63 11.35 -3.93
C GLU A 25 -0.82 10.95 -4.25
N TYR A 26 -1.30 9.93 -3.56
CA TYR A 26 -2.66 9.42 -3.65
C TYR A 26 -3.33 9.65 -2.29
N GLU A 27 -4.35 10.51 -2.26
CA GLU A 27 -5.06 10.88 -1.05
C GLU A 27 -6.52 10.40 -1.13
N LYS A 28 -7.05 9.76 -0.08
CA LYS A 28 -8.44 9.27 0.00
C LYS A 28 -8.87 8.41 -1.19
N CYS A 29 -7.91 7.80 -1.90
CA CYS A 29 -8.18 6.97 -3.05
C CYS A 29 -8.61 5.57 -2.63
N LYS A 30 -9.39 4.91 -3.49
CA LYS A 30 -9.84 3.53 -3.28
C LYS A 30 -9.32 2.63 -4.38
N PHE A 31 -8.76 1.50 -4.01
CA PHE A 31 -8.28 0.47 -4.92
C PHE A 31 -9.00 -0.82 -4.60
N THR A 32 -9.82 -1.31 -5.54
CA THR A 32 -10.64 -2.51 -5.34
C THR A 32 -10.28 -3.58 -6.36
N SER A 33 -9.95 -4.78 -5.89
CA SER A 33 -9.63 -5.92 -6.76
C SER A 33 -8.51 -5.62 -7.76
N CYS A 34 -7.54 -4.79 -7.35
CA CYS A 34 -6.39 -4.42 -8.15
C CYS A 34 -5.21 -5.37 -7.92
N ILE A 35 -4.38 -5.51 -8.93
CA ILE A 35 -3.16 -6.34 -8.91
C ILE A 35 -1.96 -5.40 -8.80
N PHE A 36 -1.28 -5.46 -7.67
CA PHE A 36 0.01 -4.82 -7.38
C PHE A 36 1.14 -5.85 -7.21
N SER A 37 0.87 -7.14 -7.44
CA SER A 37 1.87 -8.19 -7.28
C SER A 37 3.07 -7.91 -8.17
N GLU A 38 4.27 -7.94 -7.58
CA GLU A 38 5.54 -7.60 -8.23
C GLU A 38 5.65 -6.17 -8.80
N ALA A 39 4.65 -5.31 -8.58
CA ALA A 39 4.67 -3.93 -9.05
C ALA A 39 5.70 -3.09 -8.29
N ASP A 40 6.28 -2.11 -8.98
CA ASP A 40 7.15 -1.10 -8.35
C ASP A 40 6.31 0.08 -7.85
N LEU A 41 6.27 0.25 -6.52
CA LEU A 41 5.57 1.33 -5.82
C LEU A 41 6.56 2.32 -5.18
N THR A 42 7.82 2.30 -5.63
CA THR A 42 8.90 3.10 -5.05
C THR A 42 8.57 4.58 -5.04
N ASP A 43 8.81 5.23 -3.89
CA ASP A 43 8.55 6.65 -3.61
C ASP A 43 7.09 7.12 -3.76
N LEU A 44 6.12 6.20 -3.86
CA LEU A 44 4.69 6.57 -3.82
C LEU A 44 4.24 6.95 -2.42
N ILE A 45 3.30 7.89 -2.33
CA ILE A 45 2.71 8.32 -1.07
C ILE A 45 1.22 8.00 -1.10
N PHE A 46 0.76 7.22 -0.13
CA PHE A 46 -0.64 6.90 0.08
C PHE A 46 -1.10 7.50 1.41
N ILE A 47 -2.11 8.36 1.35
CA ILE A 47 -2.71 9.05 2.50
C ILE A 47 -4.18 8.70 2.56
N ASP A 48 -4.63 8.16 3.70
CA ASP A 48 -6.02 7.79 3.98
C ASP A 48 -6.66 6.95 2.84
N CYS A 49 -5.85 6.11 2.19
CA CYS A 49 -6.29 5.27 1.07
C CYS A 49 -6.87 3.95 1.57
N GLU A 50 -7.82 3.41 0.82
CA GLU A 50 -8.40 2.09 1.06
C GLU A 50 -8.03 1.12 -0.06
N PHE A 51 -7.47 -0.03 0.31
CA PHE A 51 -7.17 -1.14 -0.58
C PHE A 51 -8.05 -2.32 -0.19
N LYS A 52 -8.91 -2.78 -1.10
CA LYS A 52 -9.85 -3.87 -0.84
C LYS A 52 -9.66 -5.00 -1.84
N SER A 53 -9.49 -6.21 -1.34
CA SER A 53 -9.32 -7.43 -2.17
C SER A 53 -8.18 -7.31 -3.19
N CYS A 54 -7.13 -6.56 -2.86
CA CYS A 54 -5.97 -6.34 -3.72
C CYS A 54 -4.86 -7.35 -3.47
N ASP A 55 -4.00 -7.56 -4.47
CA ASP A 55 -2.81 -8.42 -4.35
C ASP A 55 -1.54 -7.57 -4.39
N PHE A 56 -0.78 -7.53 -3.30
CA PHE A 56 0.52 -6.86 -3.14
C PHE A 56 1.68 -7.85 -3.02
N SER A 57 1.46 -9.13 -3.36
CA SER A 57 2.49 -10.16 -3.19
C SER A 57 3.77 -9.77 -3.91
N MET A 58 4.90 -9.80 -3.20
CA MET A 58 6.22 -9.43 -3.73
C MET A 58 6.34 -8.02 -4.33
N ALA A 59 5.39 -7.10 -4.05
CA ALA A 59 5.49 -5.73 -4.52
C ALA A 59 6.72 -5.02 -3.93
N LYS A 60 7.29 -4.08 -4.68
CA LYS A 60 8.44 -3.30 -4.22
C LYS A 60 7.95 -1.98 -3.63
N ILE A 61 8.13 -1.80 -2.32
CA ILE A 61 7.65 -0.64 -1.56
C ILE A 61 8.79 0.21 -0.97
N ILE A 62 9.85 0.43 -1.77
CA ILE A 62 11.02 1.22 -1.32
C ILE A 62 10.62 2.69 -1.17
N ASN A 63 10.88 3.28 -0.01
CA ASN A 63 10.49 4.65 0.35
C ASN A 63 8.99 4.96 0.17
N THR A 64 8.14 3.94 0.02
CA THR A 64 6.70 4.13 -0.11
C THR A 64 6.13 4.56 1.24
N SER A 65 5.33 5.61 1.27
CA SER A 65 4.71 6.11 2.51
C SER A 65 3.26 5.64 2.60
N PHE A 66 2.89 5.03 3.73
CA PHE A 66 1.51 4.63 4.03
C PHE A 66 1.03 5.36 5.28
N ARG A 67 0.20 6.39 5.11
CA ARG A 67 -0.27 7.26 6.19
C ARG A 67 -1.77 7.11 6.34
N GLY A 68 -2.20 6.31 7.31
CA GLY A 68 -3.62 6.05 7.55
C GLY A 68 -4.24 5.10 6.52
N SER A 69 -3.43 4.33 5.80
CA SER A 69 -3.91 3.43 4.76
C SER A 69 -4.54 2.17 5.35
N LYS A 70 -5.71 1.79 4.81
CA LYS A 70 -6.46 0.60 5.21
C LYS A 70 -6.37 -0.47 4.12
N PHE A 71 -6.06 -1.69 4.53
CA PHE A 71 -6.02 -2.89 3.69
C PHE A 71 -7.09 -3.86 4.19
N ILE A 72 -7.99 -4.29 3.31
CA ILE A 72 -9.12 -5.17 3.63
C ILE A 72 -9.08 -6.37 2.69
N ASN A 73 -9.00 -7.58 3.23
CA ASN A 73 -8.96 -8.81 2.45
C ASN A 73 -7.83 -8.81 1.39
N CYS A 74 -6.69 -8.19 1.70
CA CYS A 74 -5.57 -8.09 0.78
C CYS A 74 -4.57 -9.25 0.95
N LYS A 75 -3.93 -9.64 -0.14
CA LYS A 75 -2.75 -10.54 -0.10
C LYS A 75 -1.50 -9.68 -0.10
N MET A 76 -0.56 -9.92 0.82
CA MET A 76 0.69 -9.17 0.90
C MET A 76 1.88 -10.11 1.14
N LEU A 77 1.83 -11.29 0.51
CA LEU A 77 2.82 -12.36 0.68
C LEU A 77 4.23 -11.86 0.36
N GLY A 78 5.17 -12.09 1.27
CA GLY A 78 6.58 -11.76 1.06
C GLY A 78 6.90 -10.25 1.02
N LEU A 79 5.95 -9.40 1.38
CA LEU A 79 6.14 -7.95 1.34
C LEU A 79 7.11 -7.47 2.43
N ASN A 80 8.11 -6.68 2.05
CA ASN A 80 9.12 -6.17 2.97
C ASN A 80 8.82 -4.72 3.38
N PHE A 81 8.09 -4.53 4.47
CA PHE A 81 7.75 -3.20 4.99
C PHE A 81 8.96 -2.43 5.53
N ASN A 82 10.09 -3.09 5.80
CA ASN A 82 11.30 -2.42 6.30
C ASN A 82 11.84 -1.38 5.33
N ASN A 83 11.46 -1.50 4.06
CA ASN A 83 11.87 -0.60 3.00
C ASN A 83 10.93 0.60 2.83
N CYS A 84 9.78 0.62 3.51
CA CYS A 84 8.81 1.70 3.39
C CYS A 84 9.24 2.91 4.24
N ASP A 85 8.73 4.09 3.90
CA ASP A 85 8.89 5.28 4.73
C ASP A 85 8.07 5.12 6.02
N ALA A 86 8.76 5.13 7.16
CA ALA A 86 8.15 4.99 8.47
C ALA A 86 7.57 6.30 9.03
N PHE A 87 7.77 7.43 8.35
CA PHE A 87 7.22 8.73 8.79
C PHE A 87 5.70 8.74 8.71
N LEU A 88 5.05 9.01 9.84
CA LEU A 88 3.59 8.96 10.01
C LEU A 88 2.96 7.62 9.59
N LEU A 89 3.75 6.54 9.64
CA LEU A 89 3.29 5.21 9.30
C LEU A 89 2.09 4.83 10.19
N ALA A 90 0.96 4.59 9.52
CA ALA A 90 -0.26 4.09 10.14
C ALA A 90 -0.93 3.16 9.13
N LEU A 91 -1.10 1.90 9.53
CA LEU A 91 -1.45 0.79 8.67
C LEU A 91 -2.56 -0.01 9.34
N ASN A 92 -3.68 -0.21 8.67
CA ASN A 92 -4.75 -1.05 9.21
C ASN A 92 -4.90 -2.25 8.30
N PHE A 93 -4.71 -3.45 8.83
CA PHE A 93 -4.90 -4.71 8.13
C PHE A 93 -6.15 -5.40 8.66
N GLU A 94 -7.14 -5.61 7.81
CA GLU A 94 -8.38 -6.33 8.10
C GLU A 94 -8.45 -7.54 7.16
N ASP A 95 -8.53 -8.74 7.71
CA ASP A 95 -8.60 -10.02 6.97
C ASP A 95 -7.46 -10.20 5.94
N CYS A 96 -6.27 -9.67 6.22
CA CYS A 96 -5.15 -9.67 5.28
C CYS A 96 -4.22 -10.87 5.44
N LYS A 97 -3.74 -11.41 4.31
CA LYS A 97 -2.74 -12.49 4.29
C LYS A 97 -1.33 -11.91 4.23
N LEU A 98 -0.65 -11.89 5.38
CA LEU A 98 0.68 -11.32 5.58
C LEU A 98 1.79 -12.37 5.72
N ASN A 99 1.58 -13.57 5.19
CA ASN A 99 2.58 -14.64 5.27
C ASN A 99 3.91 -14.16 4.65
N LEU A 100 5.03 -14.51 5.29
CA LEU A 100 6.38 -14.14 4.83
C LEU A 100 6.64 -12.62 4.73
N SER A 101 5.70 -11.75 5.11
CA SER A 101 5.92 -10.31 5.16
C SER A 101 6.83 -9.96 6.35
N SER A 102 7.65 -8.92 6.20
CA SER A 102 8.58 -8.47 7.24
C SER A 102 8.25 -7.06 7.69
N PHE A 103 8.23 -6.85 9.01
CA PHE A 103 8.10 -5.55 9.68
C PHE A 103 9.31 -5.28 10.62
N TYR A 104 10.42 -5.96 10.37
CA TYR A 104 11.64 -5.84 11.16
C TYR A 104 12.09 -4.38 11.35
N LYS A 105 12.36 -4.01 12.61
CA LYS A 105 12.76 -2.66 13.05
C LYS A 105 11.75 -1.53 12.82
N LEU A 106 10.54 -1.82 12.34
CA LEU A 106 9.49 -0.80 12.27
C LEU A 106 8.84 -0.54 13.62
N LYS A 107 8.56 0.74 13.90
CA LYS A 107 7.79 1.16 15.07
C LYS A 107 6.31 1.26 14.69
N LEU A 108 5.56 0.19 14.95
CA LEU A 108 4.16 0.02 14.55
C LEU A 108 3.16 0.64 15.53
N LYS A 109 3.39 1.89 15.97
CA LYS A 109 2.58 2.53 17.04
C LYS A 109 1.11 2.73 16.67
N LYS A 110 0.79 2.87 15.39
CA LYS A 110 -0.55 3.13 14.85
C LYS A 110 -0.93 2.09 13.80
N THR A 111 -0.53 0.85 14.05
CA THR A 111 -0.81 -0.27 13.16
C THR A 111 -1.75 -1.24 13.84
N GLU A 112 -2.83 -1.61 13.16
CA GLU A 112 -3.83 -2.55 13.65
C GLU A 112 -3.85 -3.80 12.76
N PHE A 113 -3.97 -4.96 13.39
CA PHE A 113 -4.18 -6.25 12.73
C PHE A 113 -5.51 -6.82 13.23
N ILE A 114 -6.47 -6.94 12.33
CA ILE A 114 -7.84 -7.40 12.56
C ILE A 114 -8.03 -8.64 11.68
N ASN A 115 -8.43 -9.75 12.30
CA ASN A 115 -8.68 -11.04 11.66
C ASN A 115 -10.07 -11.58 12.03
#